data_AF-A0A2P8W327-F1
#
_entry.id   AF-A0A2P8W327-F1
#
_cell.length_a   1.000
_cell.length_b   1.000
_cell.length_c   1.000
_cell.angle_alpha   90.00
_cell.angle_beta   90.00
_cell.angle_gamma   90.00
#
_symmetry.space_group_name_H-M   'P 1'
#
loop_
_entity.id
_entity.type
_entity.pdbx_description
1 polymer ?
#
loop_
_entity_poly.entity_id
_entity_poly.type
_entity_poly.pdbx_seq_one_letter_code
_entity_poly.pdbx_strand_id
1 'polypeptide(L)' 'ARREAILRMKADARRWGATQIVNVRIETAELGGKTGQLIAVEVIAYGTGLR' A
#
# COMPACT_ATOMS: atom_id res chain seq x y z
N ALA A 1 0.60 -6.41 7.34
CA ALA A 1 -0.10 -5.60 6.33
C ALA A 1 0.76 -4.46 5.77
N ARG A 2 1.22 -3.48 6.57
CA ARG A 2 2.01 -2.32 6.09
C ARG A 2 3.27 -2.67 5.28
N ARG A 3 4.14 -3.55 5.80
CA ARG A 3 5.35 -3.99 5.07
C ARG A 3 5.01 -4.66 3.75
N GLU A 4 3.96 -5.47 3.75
CA GLU A 4 3.50 -6.21 2.57
C GLU A 4 2.98 -5.27 1.48
N ALA A 5 2.19 -4.25 1.84
CA ALA A 5 1.71 -3.24 0.90
C ALA A 5 2.87 -2.51 0.18
N ILE A 6 3.92 -2.14 0.91
CA ILE A 6 5.13 -1.51 0.34
C ILE A 6 5.86 -2.48 -0.59
N LEU A 7 5.98 -3.76 -0.21
CA LEU A 7 6.68 -4.75 -1.02
C LEU A 7 5.96 -5.01 -2.35
N ARG A 8 4.63 -5.08 -2.33
CA ARG A 8 3.79 -5.19 -3.54
C ARG A 8 3.96 -3.97 -4.45
N MET A 9 3.82 -2.76 -3.90
CA MET A 9 4.05 -1.51 -4.64
C MET A 9 5.45 -1.47 -5.28
N LYS A 10 6.49 -1.87 -4.55
CA LYS A 10 7.86 -1.95 -5.07
C LYS A 10 8.02 -3.02 -6.15
N ALA A 11 7.36 -4.17 -6.02
CA ALA A 11 7.40 -5.22 -7.03
C ALA A 11 6.74 -4.75 -8.33
N ASP A 12 5.62 -4.04 -8.24
CA ASP A 12 4.92 -3.48 -9.40
C ASP A 12 5.75 -2.37 -10.07
N ALA A 13 6.35 -1.48 -9.28
CA ALA A 13 7.23 -0.44 -9.79
C ALA A 13 8.46 -1.02 -10.52
N ARG A 14 9.09 -2.06 -9.96
CA ARG A 14 10.21 -2.77 -10.61
C ARG A 14 9.78 -3.44 -11.91
N ARG A 15 8.63 -4.10 -11.93
CA ARG A 15 8.05 -4.70 -13.16
C ARG A 15 7.78 -3.66 -14.23
N TRP A 16 7.42 -2.43 -13.85
CA TRP A 16 7.23 -1.30 -14.74
C TRP A 16 8.54 -0.60 -15.16
N GLY A 17 9.68 -0.98 -14.56
CA GLY A 17 11.00 -0.44 -14.88
C GLY A 17 11.41 0.79 -14.08
N ALA A 18 10.69 1.14 -13.00
CA ALA A 18 11.11 2.21 -12.11
C ALA A 18 12.35 1.80 -11.29
N THR A 19 13.30 2.73 -11.16
CA THR A 19 14.50 2.62 -10.32
C THR A 19 14.29 3.26 -8.95
N GLN A 20 13.36 4.22 -8.85
CA GLN A 20 13.02 4.92 -7.61
C GLN A 20 11.51 5.12 -7.49
N ILE A 21 11.02 5.27 -6.26
CA ILE A 21 9.63 5.66 -5.98
C ILE A 21 9.67 6.83 -5.01
N VAL A 22 9.09 7.96 -5.41
CA VAL A 22 9.07 9.20 -4.64
C VAL A 22 7.65 9.54 -4.16
N ASN A 23 7.56 10.43 -3.16
CA ASN A 23 6.29 10.83 -2.54
C ASN A 23 5.45 9.62 -2.08
N VAL A 24 6.11 8.62 -1.48
CA VAL A 24 5.45 7.42 -0.99
C VAL A 24 4.54 7.75 0.18
N ARG A 25 3.29 7.32 0.10
CA ARG A 25 2.27 7.44 1.15
C ARG A 25 1.70 6.09 1.50
N ILE A 26 1.26 5.96 2.74
CA ILE A 26 0.62 4.75 3.26
C ILE A 26 -0.64 5.18 3.99
N GLU A 27 -1.76 4.63 3.55
CA GLU A 27 -3.06 4.83 4.16
C GLU A 27 -3.52 3.54 4.84
N THR A 28 -4.24 3.69 5.94
CA THR A 28 -4.75 2.57 6.72
C THR A 28 -6.18 2.86 7.10
N ALA A 29 -7.07 1.94 6.78
CA ALA A 29 -8.48 2.04 7.11
C ALA A 29 -8.92 0.78 7.87
N GLU A 30 -9.70 0.99 8.93
CA GLU A 30 -10.34 -0.08 9.66
C GLU A 30 -11.65 -0.45 8.96
N LEU A 31 -11.81 -1.72 8.63
CA LEU A 31 -13.02 -2.26 8.04
C LEU A 31 -13.83 -2.95 9.15
N GLY A 32 -14.89 -2.28 9.59
CA GLY A 32 -15.79 -2.76 10.63
C GLY A 32 -17.01 -3.51 10.09
N GLY A 33 -17.51 -4.46 10.86
CA GLY A 33 -18.82 -5.11 10.63
C GLY A 33 -20.00 -4.27 11.12
N LYS A 34 -21.23 -4.74 10.85
CA LYS A 34 -22.52 -4.09 11.23
C LYS A 34 -22.64 -3.66 12.71
N THR A 35 -21.79 -4.17 13.59
CA THR A 35 -21.81 -3.95 15.05
C THR A 35 -20.55 -3.27 15.59
N GLY A 36 -19.74 -2.61 14.74
CA GLY A 36 -18.54 -1.90 15.19
C GLY A 36 -17.36 -2.80 15.59
N GLN A 37 -17.47 -4.11 15.36
CA GLN A 37 -16.33 -5.02 15.46
C GLN A 37 -15.36 -4.77 14.32
N LEU A 38 -14.08 -4.62 14.65
CA LEU A 38 -12.97 -4.61 13.69
C LEU A 38 -12.86 -6.00 13.05
N ILE A 39 -13.13 -6.10 11.74
CA ILE A 39 -13.08 -7.36 11.00
C ILE A 39 -11.80 -7.45 10.18
N ALA A 40 -11.36 -6.35 9.59
CA ALA A 40 -10.15 -6.30 8.78
C ALA A 40 -9.50 -4.91 8.84
N VAL A 41 -8.24 -4.86 8.42
CA VAL A 41 -7.50 -3.61 8.24
C VAL A 41 -7.01 -3.55 6.81
N GLU A 42 -7.46 -2.55 6.08
CA GLU A 42 -6.96 -2.26 4.74
C GLU A 42 -5.70 -1.38 4.85
N VAL A 43 -4.66 -1.72 4.09
CA VAL A 43 -3.44 -0.92 4.00
C VAL A 43 -3.06 -0.72 2.55
N ILE A 44 -3.04 0.54 2.12
CA ILE A 44 -2.71 0.94 0.76
C ILE A 44 -1.36 1.66 0.80
N ALA A 45 -0.45 1.28 -0.10
CA ALA A 45 0.82 1.98 -0.31
C ALA A 45 0.88 2.45 -1.76
N TYR A 46 1.18 3.74 -1.97
CA TYR A 46 1.26 4.33 -3.31
C TYR A 46 2.32 5.43 -3.37
N GLY A 47 2.74 5.79 -4.58
CA GLY A 47 3.75 6.82 -4.85
C GLY A 47 4.01 6.96 -6.35
N THR A 48 4.98 7.79 -6.72
CA THR A 48 5.34 8.03 -8.13
C THR A 48 6.63 7.29 -8.47
N GLY A 49 6.56 6.37 -9.43
CA GLY A 49 7.75 5.68 -9.96
C GLY A 49 8.55 6.56 -10.92
N LEU A 50 9.87 6.59 -10.75
CA LEU A 50 10.82 7.24 -11.65
C LEU A 50 11.64 6.16 -12.36
N ARG A 51 11.77 6.25 -13.68
CA ARG A 51 12.54 5.32 -14.52
C ARG A 51 13.61 6.09 -15.29
#